data_AF-A0A7W8FMI6-F1
#
_entry.id   AF-A0A7W8FMI6-F1
#
_cell.length_a   1.000
_cell.length_b   1.000
_cell.length_c   1.000
_cell.angle_alpha   90.00
_cell.angle_beta   90.00
_cell.angle_gamma   90.00
#
_symmetry.space_group_name_H-M   'P 1'
#
loop_
_entity.id
_entity.type
_entity.pdbx_description
1 polymer ?
#
loop_
_entity_poly.entity_id
_entity_poly.type
_entity_poly.pdbx_seq_one_letter_code
_entity_poly.pdbx_strand_id
1 'polypeptide(L)' 'MSTGETQSVNDIRTAIRELSARAELARKEGRPADAAEIERRIDGYREELGARP' A
#
# COMPACT_ATOMS: atom_id res chain seq x y z
N MET A 1 12.57 -21.20 8.46
CA MET A 1 13.30 -20.18 7.67
C MET A 1 12.42 -18.95 7.65
N SER A 2 12.79 -17.91 8.39
CA SER A 2 12.00 -16.68 8.51
C SER A 2 12.31 -15.81 7.30
N THR A 3 11.40 -15.75 6.34
CA THR A 3 11.51 -14.90 5.15
C THR A 3 11.33 -13.44 5.58
N GLY A 4 12.37 -12.87 6.18
CA GLY A 4 12.54 -11.43 6.28
C GLY A 4 12.95 -10.92 4.91
N GLU A 5 12.00 -10.89 3.98
CA GLU A 5 12.19 -10.25 2.68
C GLU A 5 12.21 -8.75 2.93
N THR A 6 13.41 -8.18 2.93
CA THR A 6 13.61 -6.74 2.79
C THR A 6 12.87 -6.31 1.54
N GLN A 7 11.65 -5.78 1.68
CA GLN A 7 10.89 -5.29 0.53
C GLN A 7 11.75 -4.24 -0.18
N SER A 8 12.02 -4.44 -1.46
CA SER A 8 12.77 -3.48 -2.25
C SER A 8 11.95 -2.21 -2.43
N VAL A 9 12.60 -1.07 -2.66
CA VAL A 9 11.92 0.19 -2.99
C VAL A 9 10.95 0.00 -4.18
N ASN A 10 11.33 -0.83 -5.15
CA ASN A 10 10.47 -1.17 -6.30
C ASN A 10 9.26 -2.01 -5.89
N ASP A 11 9.41 -2.93 -4.94
CA ASP A 11 8.30 -3.75 -4.42
C ASP A 11 7.31 -2.87 -3.66
N ILE A 12 7.81 -1.94 -2.83
CA ILE A 12 6.97 -1.00 -2.08
C ILE A 12 6.18 -0.10 -3.05
N ARG A 13 6.83 0.44 -4.09
CA ARG A 13 6.14 1.23 -5.13
C ARG A 13 5.09 0.42 -5.88
N THR A 14 5.39 -0.85 -6.17
CA THR A 14 4.44 -1.77 -6.83
C THR A 14 3.24 -2.03 -5.93
N ALA A 15 3.47 -2.32 -4.64
CA ALA A 15 2.43 -2.51 -3.65
C ALA A 15 1.54 -1.27 -3.51
N ILE A 16 2.13 -0.06 -3.44
CA ILE A 16 1.35 1.20 -3.39
C ILE A 16 0.44 1.33 -4.61
N ARG A 17 0.93 1.04 -5.81
CA ARG A 17 0.14 1.14 -7.05
C ARG A 17 -1.05 0.16 -7.04
N GLU A 18 -0.81 -1.09 -6.67
CA GLU A 18 -1.86 -2.11 -6.61
C GLU A 18 -2.90 -1.81 -5.54
N LEU A 19 -2.47 -1.38 -4.35
CA LEU A 19 -3.36 -0.97 -3.28
C LEU A 19 -4.18 0.26 -3.68
N SER A 20 -3.58 1.23 -4.36
CA SER A 20 -4.30 2.42 -4.84
C SER A 20 -5.45 2.05 -5.77
N ALA A 21 -5.22 1.11 -6.70
CA ALA A 21 -6.25 0.61 -7.60
C ALA A 21 -7.39 -0.11 -6.83
N ARG A 22 -7.05 -0.89 -5.79
CA ARG A 22 -8.04 -1.54 -4.92
C ARG A 22 -8.85 -0.56 -4.09
N ALA A 23 -8.23 0.50 -3.56
CA ALA A 23 -8.94 1.56 -2.84
C ALA A 23 -9.92 2.30 -3.74
N GLU A 24 -9.52 2.59 -4.99
CA GLU A 24 -10.40 3.20 -5.97
C GLU A 24 -11.59 2.29 -6.32
N LEU A 25 -11.35 0.99 -6.50
CA LEU A 25 -12.40 0.02 -6.73
C LEU A 25 -13.38 -0.05 -5.55
N ALA A 26 -12.86 -0.14 -4.31
CA ALA A 26 -13.68 -0.15 -3.10
C ALA A 26 -14.56 1.11 -3.00
N ARG A 27 -14.04 2.30 -3.36
CA ARG A 27 -14.87 3.51 -3.46
C ARG A 27 -15.99 3.39 -4.49
N LYS A 28 -15.69 2.86 -5.68
CA LYS A 28 -16.69 2.65 -6.75
C LYS A 28 -17.76 1.64 -6.35
N GLU A 29 -17.41 0.64 -5.56
CA GLU A 29 -18.32 -0.38 -5.02
C GLU A 29 -19.13 0.11 -3.81
N GLY A 30 -18.96 1.36 -3.36
CA GLY A 30 -19.65 1.88 -2.19
C GLY A 30 -19.14 1.32 -0.85
N ARG A 31 -17.87 0.88 -0.82
CA ARG A 31 -17.17 0.34 0.36
C ARG A 31 -16.09 1.31 0.87
N PRO A 32 -16.48 2.49 1.40
CA PRO A 32 -15.53 3.53 1.80
C PRO A 32 -14.65 3.12 2.99
N ALA A 33 -15.14 2.27 3.88
CA ALA A 33 -14.37 1.76 5.02
C ALA A 33 -13.15 0.95 4.56
N ASP A 34 -13.35 0.09 3.56
CA ASP A 34 -12.29 -0.73 2.99
C ASP A 34 -11.29 0.14 2.22
N ALA A 35 -11.77 1.12 1.46
CA ALA A 35 -10.91 2.10 0.81
C ALA A 35 -10.03 2.84 1.84
N ALA A 36 -10.61 3.29 2.96
CA ALA A 36 -9.89 3.98 4.02
C ALA A 36 -8.84 3.08 4.71
N GLU A 37 -9.12 1.79 4.87
CA GLU A 37 -8.13 0.84 5.39
C GLU A 37 -6.96 0.65 4.44
N ILE A 38 -7.25 0.49 3.15
CA ILE A 38 -6.23 0.35 2.11
C ILE A 38 -5.36 1.62 2.03
N GLU A 39 -5.97 2.80 2.15
CA GLU A 39 -5.26 4.08 2.16
C GLU A 39 -4.33 4.22 3.37
N ARG A 40 -4.78 3.84 4.58
CA ARG A 40 -3.90 3.81 5.76
C ARG A 40 -2.67 2.92 5.54
N ARG A 41 -2.85 1.79 4.85
CA ARG A 41 -1.74 0.88 4.53
C ARG A 41 -0.78 1.48 3.48
N ILE A 42 -1.32 2.19 2.48
CA ILE A 42 -0.51 2.94 1.50
C ILE A 42 0.35 3.99 2.20
N ASP A 43 -0.20 4.70 3.18
CA ASP A 43 0.54 5.73 3.90
C ASP A 43 1.72 5.15 4.67
N GLY A 44 1.58 3.99 5.32
CA GLY A 44 2.72 3.29 5.93
C GLY A 44 3.82 2.93 4.93
N TYR A 45 3.46 2.50 3.71
CA TYR A 45 4.44 2.26 2.66
C TYR A 45 5.11 3.54 2.14
N ARG A 46 4.40 4.67 2.12
CA ARG A 46 4.98 5.98 1.74
C ARG A 46 5.97 6.47 2.79
N GLU A 47 5.65 6.30 4.07
CA GLU A 47 6.56 6.60 5.17
C GLU A 47 7.84 5.77 5.05
N GLU A 48 7.71 4.46 4.78
CA GLU A 48 8.85 3.58 4.56
C GLU A 48 9.72 4.00 3.35
N LEU A 49 9.10 4.48 2.27
CA LEU A 49 9.83 5.05 1.13
C LEU A 49 10.54 6.35 1.50
N GLY A 50 9.91 7.24 2.28
CA GLY A 50 10.49 8.50 2.71
C GLY A 50 11.64 8.34 3.71
N ALA A 51 11.62 7.26 4.50
CA ALA A 51 12.69 6.92 5.43
C ALA A 51 13.92 6.29 4.75
N ARG A 52 13.79 5.84 3.50
CA ARG A 52 14.90 5.28 2.72
C ARG A 52 15.58 6.39 1.91
N PRO A 53 16.92 6.54 2.00
CA PRO A 53 17.68 7.63 1.37
C PRO A 53 17.72 7.56 -0.16
#